data_AF-A0A3P3UDR3-F1
#
_entry.id   AF-A0A3P3UDR3-F1
#
_cell.length_a   1.000
_cell.length_b   1.000
_cell.length_c   1.000
_cell.angle_alpha   90.00
_cell.angle_beta   90.00
_cell.angle_gamma   90.00
#
_symmetry.space_group_name_H-M   'P 1'
#
loop_
_entity.id
_entity.type
_entity.pdbx_description
1 polymer ?
#
loop_
_entity_poly.entity_id
_entity_poly.type
_entity_poly.pdbx_seq_one_letter_code
_entity_poly.pdbx_strand_id
1 'polypeptide(L)'
;MKINEVSKRTGLPISTLRFYERKKLIPDGFVKRDENNYRIYAEEIVEYLDDVKALLSADFSIEELSLLVNQQLNLSYEVRKKMVEQKIKEIEDIQKQLRKSKKFLSAILVGKVNFRTKC
;
A
#
# COMPACT_ATOMS: atom_id res chain seq x y z
N MET A 1 3.24 -21.03 -3.33
CA MET A 1 1.75 -21.01 -3.33
C MET A 1 1.17 -20.66 -4.70
N LYS A 2 -0.03 -21.14 -5.04
CA LYS A 2 -0.74 -20.76 -6.29
C LYS A 2 -1.50 -19.44 -6.11
N ILE A 3 -1.88 -18.77 -7.20
CA ILE A 3 -2.62 -17.49 -7.14
C ILE A 3 -3.95 -17.59 -6.36
N ASN A 4 -4.60 -18.75 -6.39
CA ASN A 4 -5.83 -18.99 -5.63
C ASN A 4 -5.59 -18.97 -4.10
N GLU A 5 -4.43 -19.45 -3.65
CA GLU A 5 -4.04 -19.41 -2.23
C GLU A 5 -3.68 -17.99 -1.81
N VAL A 6 -2.95 -17.26 -2.66
CA VAL A 6 -2.64 -15.83 -2.43
C VAL A 6 -3.93 -15.03 -2.28
N SER A 7 -4.90 -15.23 -3.18
CA SER A 7 -6.23 -14.60 -3.13
C SER A 7 -6.95 -14.86 -1.81
N LYS A 8 -6.98 -16.13 -1.37
CA LYS A 8 -7.60 -16.51 -0.09
C LYS A 8 -6.91 -15.89 1.12
N ARG A 9 -5.57 -15.85 1.13
CA ARG A 9 -4.79 -15.32 2.27
C ARG A 9 -4.85 -13.79 2.37
N THR A 10 -4.78 -13.10 1.24
CA THR A 10 -4.75 -11.63 1.18
C THR A 10 -6.14 -10.99 1.14
N GLY A 11 -7.18 -11.78 0.81
CA GLY A 11 -8.54 -11.30 0.55
C GLY A 11 -8.69 -10.57 -0.78
N LEU A 12 -7.66 -10.54 -1.63
CA LEU A 12 -7.67 -9.84 -2.90
C LEU A 12 -8.24 -10.73 -4.02
N PRO A 13 -9.18 -10.22 -4.84
CA PRO A 13 -9.63 -10.93 -6.02
C PRO A 13 -8.47 -11.30 -6.95
N ILE A 14 -8.57 -12.46 -7.60
CA ILE A 14 -7.57 -12.92 -8.58
C ILE A 14 -7.37 -11.89 -9.70
N SER A 15 -8.43 -11.19 -10.10
CA SER A 15 -8.36 -10.10 -11.09
C SER A 15 -7.46 -8.95 -10.62
N THR A 16 -7.54 -8.60 -9.33
CA THR A 16 -6.70 -7.57 -8.69
C THR A 16 -5.25 -8.02 -8.61
N LEU A 17 -4.98 -9.25 -8.19
CA LEU A 17 -3.63 -9.81 -8.18
C LEU A 17 -2.99 -9.79 -9.58
N ARG A 18 -3.74 -10.22 -10.60
CA ARG A 18 -3.29 -10.15 -12.00
C ARG A 18 -3.12 -8.70 -12.47
N PHE A 19 -3.90 -7.76 -11.98
CA PHE A 19 -3.75 -6.35 -12.30
C PHE A 19 -2.45 -5.79 -11.70
N TYR A 20 -2.14 -6.12 -10.45
CA TYR A 20 -0.89 -5.73 -9.80
C TYR A 20 0.34 -6.35 -10.50
N GLU A 21 0.25 -7.60 -10.95
CA GLU A 21 1.29 -8.24 -11.78
C GLU A 21 1.49 -7.46 -13.10
N ARG A 22 0.40 -7.12 -13.81
CA ARG A 22 0.48 -6.32 -15.06
C ARG A 22 1.07 -4.93 -14.83
N LYS A 23 0.77 -4.31 -13.69
CA LYS A 23 1.28 -2.99 -13.30
C LYS A 23 2.71 -3.05 -12.77
N LYS A 24 3.37 -4.22 -12.78
CA LYS A 24 4.72 -4.41 -12.20
C LYS A 24 4.83 -3.98 -10.74
N LEU A 25 3.70 -4.00 -10.03
CA LEU A 25 3.64 -3.78 -8.61
C LEU A 25 4.02 -5.04 -7.84
N ILE A 26 3.81 -6.23 -8.40
CA ILE A 26 4.37 -7.47 -7.86
C ILE A 26 5.74 -7.69 -8.52
N PRO A 27 6.86 -7.59 -7.79
CA PRO A 27 8.17 -7.84 -8.37
C PRO A 27 8.29 -9.28 -8.89
N ASP A 28 9.00 -9.44 -10.01
CA ASP A 28 9.20 -10.76 -10.64
C ASP A 28 9.90 -11.75 -9.68
N GLY A 29 10.64 -11.26 -8.67
CA GLY A 29 11.25 -12.10 -7.61
C GLY A 29 10.26 -12.87 -6.74
N PHE A 30 9.01 -12.40 -6.61
CA PHE A 30 7.95 -13.12 -5.89
C PHE A 30 7.25 -14.17 -6.74
N VAL A 31 7.55 -14.26 -8.04
CA VAL A 31 6.86 -15.14 -8.99
C VAL A 31 7.86 -16.04 -9.69
N LYS A 32 7.76 -17.35 -9.46
CA LYS A 32 8.55 -18.38 -10.14
C LYS A 32 7.64 -19.26 -10.99
N ARG A 33 8.24 -20.02 -11.90
CA ARG A 33 7.56 -21.11 -12.59
C ARG A 33 8.05 -22.44 -12.06
N ASP A 34 7.14 -23.38 -11.86
CA ASP A 34 7.51 -24.76 -11.53
C ASP A 34 7.89 -25.55 -12.77
N GLU A 35 8.27 -26.81 -12.57
CA GLU A 35 8.63 -27.77 -13.61
C GLU A 35 7.48 -28.02 -14.62
N ASN A 36 6.23 -27.81 -14.19
CA ASN A 36 5.03 -27.93 -15.00
C ASN A 36 4.60 -26.58 -15.62
N ASN A 37 5.46 -25.57 -15.57
CA ASN A 37 5.26 -24.23 -16.14
C ASN A 37 4.11 -23.43 -15.49
N TYR A 38 3.63 -23.82 -14.30
CA TYR A 38 2.67 -23.06 -13.51
C TYR A 38 3.37 -21.95 -12.72
N ARG A 39 2.68 -20.81 -12.57
CA ARG A 39 3.13 -19.73 -11.69
C ARG A 39 2.99 -20.16 -10.23
N ILE A 40 4.10 -20.07 -9.51
CA ILE A 40 4.18 -20.23 -8.06
C ILE A 40 4.65 -18.91 -7.46
N TYR A 41 3.92 -18.45 -6.47
CA TYR A 41 4.24 -17.27 -5.70
C TYR A 41 4.99 -17.65 -4.42
N ALA A 42 5.95 -16.82 -4.01
CA ALA A 42 6.65 -16.93 -2.74
C ALA A 42 5.69 -16.70 -1.55
N GLU A 43 6.02 -17.15 -0.35
CA GLU A 43 5.09 -16.98 0.79
C GLU A 43 5.03 -15.54 1.28
N GLU A 44 6.16 -14.86 1.19
CA GLU A 44 6.41 -13.46 1.54
C GLU A 44 5.55 -12.49 0.72
N ILE A 45 4.95 -12.95 -0.39
CA ILE A 45 4.04 -12.12 -1.18
C ILE A 45 2.79 -11.71 -0.38
N VAL A 46 2.38 -12.51 0.59
CA VAL A 46 1.16 -12.23 1.38
C VAL A 46 1.40 -10.97 2.21
N GLU A 47 2.50 -10.94 2.97
CA GLU A 47 2.90 -9.78 3.78
C GLU A 47 3.14 -8.56 2.89
N TYR A 48 3.83 -8.74 1.76
CA TYR A 48 4.05 -7.67 0.79
C TYR A 48 2.74 -7.05 0.28
N LEU A 49 1.74 -7.88 -0.05
CA LEU A 49 0.45 -7.39 -0.52
C LEU A 49 -0.38 -6.73 0.59
N ASP A 50 -0.18 -7.13 1.85
CA ASP A 50 -0.77 -6.45 3.00
C ASP A 50 -0.19 -5.05 3.19
N ASP A 51 1.13 -4.88 3.05
CA ASP A 51 1.78 -3.57 3.06
C ASP A 51 1.29 -2.69 1.91
N VAL A 52 1.17 -3.25 0.70
CA VAL A 52 0.62 -2.53 -0.46
C VAL A 52 -0.81 -2.05 -0.17
N LYS A 53 -1.67 -2.89 0.41
CA LYS A 53 -3.04 -2.46 0.80
C LYS A 53 -3.02 -1.33 1.82
N ALA A 54 -2.13 -1.38 2.81
CA ALA A 54 -2.00 -0.34 3.82
C ALA A 54 -1.60 0.99 3.18
N LEU A 55 -0.64 0.97 2.25
CA LEU A 55 -0.22 2.15 1.50
C LEU A 55 -1.34 2.71 0.61
N LEU A 56 -2.04 1.86 -0.14
CA LEU A 56 -3.21 2.31 -0.94
C LEU A 56 -4.30 2.94 -0.07
N SER A 57 -4.48 2.46 1.18
CA SER A 57 -5.42 3.05 2.14
C SER A 57 -4.95 4.39 2.70
N ALA A 58 -3.65 4.69 2.61
CA ALA A 58 -3.03 5.95 2.98
C ALA A 58 -2.96 6.96 1.81
N ASP A 59 -3.80 6.76 0.79
CA ASP A 59 -3.94 7.63 -0.41
C ASP A 59 -2.75 7.57 -1.39
N PHE A 60 -1.98 6.50 -1.33
CA PHE A 60 -0.95 6.22 -2.34
C PHE A 60 -1.57 5.60 -3.58
N SER A 61 -1.11 6.01 -4.77
CA SER A 61 -1.55 5.41 -6.02
C SER A 61 -0.77 4.15 -6.39
N ILE A 62 -1.39 3.27 -7.16
CA ILE A 62 -0.76 2.06 -7.70
C ILE A 62 0.42 2.43 -8.62
N GLU A 63 0.28 3.52 -9.36
CA GLU A 63 1.32 4.07 -10.23
C GLU A 63 2.56 4.47 -9.43
N GLU A 64 2.40 5.19 -8.32
CA GLU A 64 3.51 5.59 -7.46
C GLU A 64 4.20 4.39 -6.82
N LEU A 65 3.42 3.43 -6.29
CA LEU A 65 4.00 2.23 -5.71
C LEU A 65 4.74 1.39 -6.75
N SER A 66 4.19 1.28 -7.97
CA SER A 66 4.86 0.61 -9.09
C SER A 66 6.19 1.30 -9.43
N LEU A 67 6.25 2.63 -9.48
CA LEU A 67 7.51 3.35 -9.74
C LEU A 67 8.59 3.05 -8.70
N LEU A 68 8.22 2.82 -7.44
CA LEU A 68 9.14 2.52 -6.35
C LEU A 68 9.74 1.11 -6.45
N VAL A 69 8.91 0.12 -6.82
CA VAL A 69 9.30 -1.30 -6.76
C VAL A 69 9.69 -1.90 -8.12
N ASN A 70 9.31 -1.25 -9.23
CA ASN A 70 9.56 -1.76 -10.56
C ASN A 70 11.04 -1.65 -10.92
N GLN A 71 11.73 -2.80 -10.87
CA GLN A 71 13.15 -2.91 -11.18
C GLN A 71 13.49 -2.65 -12.64
N GLN A 72 12.52 -2.72 -13.56
CA GLN A 72 12.72 -2.46 -14.99
C GLN A 72 12.88 -0.96 -15.29
N LEU A 73 12.49 -0.10 -14.35
CA LEU A 73 12.76 1.32 -14.45
C LEU A 73 14.21 1.57 -14.04
N ASN A 74 15.03 2.03 -15.00
CA ASN A 74 16.42 2.45 -14.80
C ASN A 74 16.50 3.77 -14.00
N LEU A 75 15.81 3.85 -12.87
CA LEU A 75 15.95 4.92 -11.89
C LEU A 75 17.19 4.66 -11.05
N SER A 76 18.02 5.69 -10.89
CA SER A 76 19.13 5.67 -9.95
C SER A 76 18.63 5.37 -8.53
N TYR A 77 19.46 4.66 -7.75
CA TYR A 77 19.21 4.42 -6.32
C TYR A 77 18.89 5.72 -5.57
N GLU A 78 19.58 6.81 -5.88
CA GLU A 78 19.35 8.12 -5.24
C GLU A 78 17.95 8.66 -5.51
N VAL A 79 17.42 8.46 -6.72
CA VAL A 79 16.07 8.91 -7.09
C VAL A 79 15.04 8.10 -6.32
N ARG A 80 15.18 6.76 -6.30
CA ARG A 80 14.27 5.89 -5.53
C ARG A 80 14.31 6.23 -4.04
N LYS A 81 15.51 6.43 -3.48
CA LYS A 81 15.68 6.84 -2.08
C LYS A 81 14.93 8.14 -1.77
N LYS A 82 15.10 9.17 -2.60
CA LYS A 82 14.37 10.45 -2.45
C LYS A 82 12.87 10.28 -2.53
N MET A 83 12.37 9.44 -3.44
CA MET A 83 10.94 9.17 -3.54
C MET A 83 10.41 8.50 -2.27
N VAL A 84 11.13 7.51 -1.72
CA VAL A 84 10.75 6.86 -0.44
C VAL A 84 10.79 7.86 0.72
N GLU A 85 11.83 8.67 0.83
CA GLU A 85 11.94 9.71 1.87
C GLU A 85 10.76 10.71 1.79
N GLN A 86 10.41 11.13 0.58
CA GLN A 86 9.27 12.02 0.35
C GLN A 86 7.94 11.36 0.77
N LYS A 87 7.77 10.08 0.46
CA LYS A 87 6.59 9.30 0.87
C LYS A 87 6.48 9.11 2.38
N ILE A 88 7.60 8.90 3.07
CA ILE A 88 7.62 8.85 4.54
C ILE A 88 7.16 10.20 5.12
N LYS A 89 7.65 11.31 4.57
CA LYS A 89 7.25 12.65 5.00
C LYS A 89 5.75 12.91 4.81
N GLU A 90 5.18 12.46 3.69
CA GLU A 90 3.72 12.55 3.43
C GLU A 90 2.92 11.79 4.50
N ILE A 91 3.38 10.59 4.89
CA ILE A 91 2.75 9.83 5.98
C ILE A 91 2.82 10.58 7.32
N GLU A 92 3.96 11.17 7.65
CA GLU A 92 4.13 11.95 8.88
C GLU A 92 3.18 13.16 8.94
N ASP A 93 3.00 13.85 7.81
CA ASP A 93 2.08 14.98 7.69
C ASP A 93 0.62 14.52 7.87
N ILE A 94 0.22 13.42 7.25
CA ILE A 94 -1.11 12.80 7.42
C ILE A 94 -1.33 12.43 8.90
N GLN A 95 -0.36 11.78 9.55
CA GLN A 95 -0.44 11.43 10.97
C GLN A 95 -0.65 12.67 11.86
N LYS A 96 0.08 13.75 11.58
CA LYS A 96 -0.06 15.02 12.32
C LYS A 96 -1.45 15.62 12.15
N GLN A 97 -2.00 15.60 10.94
CA GLN A 97 -3.36 16.05 10.66
C GLN A 97 -4.40 15.19 11.39
N LEU A 98 -4.32 13.86 11.27
CA LEU A 98 -5.22 12.92 11.95
C LEU A 98 -5.19 13.10 13.47
N ARG A 99 -4.00 13.30 14.06
CA ARG A 99 -3.87 13.59 15.50
C ARG A 99 -4.57 14.89 15.89
N LYS A 100 -4.45 15.95 15.08
CA LYS A 100 -5.14 17.23 15.31
C LYS A 100 -6.65 17.05 15.24
N SER A 101 -7.15 16.37 14.21
CA SER A 101 -8.58 16.09 14.02
C SER A 101 -9.14 15.25 15.17
N LYS A 102 -8.44 14.18 15.59
CA LYS A 102 -8.81 13.37 16.75
C LYS A 102 -8.89 14.21 18.03
N LYS A 103 -7.88 15.06 18.29
CA LYS A 103 -7.88 15.95 19.46
C LYS A 103 -9.07 16.91 19.46
N PHE A 104 -9.42 17.46 18.30
CA PHE A 104 -10.59 18.32 18.14
C PHE A 104 -11.89 17.57 18.45
N LEU A 105 -12.09 16.39 17.85
CA LEU A 105 -13.26 15.54 18.12
C LEU A 105 -13.35 15.12 19.60
N SER A 106 -12.23 14.77 20.23
CA SER A 106 -12.21 14.48 21.67
C SER A 106 -12.54 15.71 22.53
N ALA A 107 -12.14 16.91 22.12
CA ALA A 107 -12.48 18.14 22.85
C ALA A 107 -13.99 18.46 22.78
N ILE A 108 -14.65 18.11 21.66
CA ILE A 108 -16.11 18.18 21.52
C ILE A 108 -16.78 17.25 22.53
N LEU A 109 -16.34 15.99 22.63
CA LEU A 109 -16.92 15.01 23.58
C LEU A 109 -16.82 15.46 25.04
N VAL A 110 -15.73 16.15 25.40
CA VAL A 110 -15.49 16.66 26.77
C VAL A 110 -16.21 18.01 27.00
N GLY A 111 -17.05 18.47 26.08
CA GLY A 111 -17.81 19.71 26.21
C GLY A 111 -16.96 20.98 26.15
N LYS A 112 -15.68 20.88 25.75
CA LYS A 112 -14.77 22.03 25.60
C LYS A 112 -15.01 22.81 24.30
N VAL A 113 -15.78 22.23 23.37
CA VAL A 113 -16.18 22.84 22.10
C VAL A 113 -17.68 22.59 21.94
N ASN A 114 -18.49 23.66 21.91
CA ASN A 114 -19.94 23.54 21.82
C ASN A 114 -20.37 23.02 20.43
N PHE A 115 -21.25 22.02 20.38
CA PHE A 115 -22.12 21.77 19.24
C PHE A 115 -23.09 22.95 19.12
N ARG A 116 -22.64 24.11 18.62
CA ARG A 116 -23.57 25.19 18.25
C ARG A 116 -24.22 24.84 16.90
N THR A 117 -25.12 23.87 16.91
CA THR A 117 -26.29 23.94 16.04
C THR A 117 -27.19 25.01 16.64
N LYS A 118 -27.05 26.26 16.15
CA LYS A 118 -28.14 27.22 16.24
C LYS A 118 -29.28 26.63 15.41
N CYS A 119 -30.35 26.20 16.09
CA CYS A 119 -31.68 26.20 15.51
C CYS A 119 -32.08 27.63 15.12
#